data_AF-A0A3C1YC16-F1
#
_entry.id   AF-A0A3C1YC16-F1
#
_cell.length_a   1.000
_cell.length_b   1.000
_cell.length_c   1.000
_cell.angle_alpha   90.00
_cell.angle_beta   90.00
_cell.angle_gamma   90.00
#
_symmetry.space_group_name_H-M   'P 1'
#
loop_
_entity.id
_entity.type
_entity.pdbx_description
1 polymer ?
#
loop_
_entity_poly.entity_id
_entity_poly.type
_entity_poly.pdbx_seq_one_letter_code
_entity_poly.pdbx_strand_id
1 'polypeptide(L)'
;LYQLMGSDSQIAELKAKYEGGNFGYGHAKQALYELILERFSKERERFDYLMKNTEEIESELLKGAEKAKGIAQSVLERVRQKVGY
;
A
#
# COMPACT_ATOMS: atom_id res chain seq x y z
N LEU A 1 1.38 14.11 9.59
CA LEU A 1 1.36 12.64 9.50
C LEU A 1 0.04 12.05 10.00
N TYR A 2 -0.34 12.25 11.28
CA TYR A 2 -1.61 11.73 11.82
C TYR A 2 -2.85 12.12 10.99
N GLN A 3 -2.92 13.39 10.57
CA GLN A 3 -4.00 13.91 9.72
C GLN A 3 -4.17 13.22 8.36
N LEU A 4 -3.14 12.54 7.84
CA LEU A 4 -3.23 11.85 6.54
C LEU A 4 -4.00 10.53 6.64
N MET A 5 -4.15 9.99 7.85
CA MET A 5 -4.63 8.63 8.09
C MET A 5 -5.81 8.56 9.05
N GLY A 6 -5.92 9.52 9.98
CA GLY A 6 -6.98 9.56 10.98
C GLY A 6 -8.29 10.10 10.40
N SER A 7 -9.41 9.69 10.99
CA SER A 7 -10.71 10.30 10.74
C SER A 7 -10.80 11.71 11.31
N ASP A 8 -11.76 12.51 10.83
CA ASP A 8 -11.98 13.88 11.32
C ASP A 8 -12.20 13.93 12.83
N SER A 9 -12.90 12.94 13.40
CA SER A 9 -13.10 12.80 14.84
C SER A 9 -11.78 12.55 15.59
N GLN A 10 -10.95 11.62 15.10
CA GLN A 10 -9.65 11.31 15.70
C GLN A 10 -8.68 12.49 15.62
N ILE A 11 -8.71 13.24 14.52
CA ILE A 11 -7.90 14.45 14.33
C ILE A 11 -8.35 15.54 15.31
N ALA A 12 -9.66 15.76 15.44
CA ALA A 12 -10.22 16.75 16.36
C ALA A 12 -9.89 16.39 17.83
N GLU A 13 -10.01 15.11 18.20
CA GLU A 13 -9.66 14.63 19.54
C GLU A 13 -8.17 14.81 19.83
N LEU A 14 -7.29 14.45 18.88
CA LEU A 14 -5.85 14.63 19.04
C LEU A 14 -5.51 16.12 19.18
N LYS A 15 -6.14 16.99 18.37
CA LYS A 15 -5.96 18.44 18.45
C LYS A 15 -6.40 18.99 19.81
N ALA A 16 -7.54 18.56 20.33
CA ALA A 16 -8.01 18.94 21.66
C ALA A 16 -7.04 18.50 22.77
N LYS A 17 -6.45 17.29 22.67
CA LYS A 17 -5.42 16.83 23.61
C LYS A 17 -4.14 17.68 23.55
N TYR A 18 -3.73 18.10 22.35
CA TYR A 18 -2.61 19.01 22.17
C TYR A 18 -2.86 20.39 22.78
N GLU A 19 -4.06 20.95 22.58
CA GLU A 19 -4.45 22.27 23.10
C GLU A 19 -4.68 22.25 24.62
N GLY A 20 -5.14 21.13 25.17
CA GLY A 20 -5.46 20.95 26.59
C GLY A 20 -4.24 20.83 27.53
N GLY A 21 -3.02 20.80 27.01
CA GLY A 21 -1.81 20.62 27.81
C GLY A 21 -1.62 19.18 28.32
N ASN A 22 -0.49 18.89 28.98
CA ASN A 22 -0.07 17.53 29.40
C ASN A 22 0.07 16.48 28.27
N PHE A 23 -0.04 16.88 27.01
CA PHE A 23 0.14 16.01 25.85
C PHE A 23 1.47 16.29 25.13
N GLY A 24 2.51 15.56 25.52
CA GLY A 24 3.83 15.65 24.88
C GLY A 24 3.93 14.91 23.55
N TYR A 25 5.02 15.17 22.82
CA TYR A 25 5.32 14.50 21.54
C TYR A 25 5.43 12.97 21.65
N GLY A 26 5.76 12.43 22.82
CA GLY A 26 5.76 10.98 23.07
C GLY A 26 4.36 10.37 22.93
N HIS A 27 3.36 10.98 23.57
CA HIS A 27 1.95 10.55 23.47
C HIS A 27 1.43 10.68 22.04
N ALA A 28 1.83 11.72 21.31
CA ALA A 28 1.44 11.89 19.92
C ALA A 28 2.04 10.83 18.98
N LYS A 29 3.31 10.46 19.20
CA LYS A 29 3.96 9.38 18.46
C LYS A 29 3.30 8.04 18.75
N GLN A 30 2.93 7.80 20.01
CA GLN A 30 2.20 6.60 20.40
C GLN A 30 0.83 6.53 19.71
N ALA A 31 0.05 7.62 19.76
CA ALA A 31 -1.24 7.70 19.09
C ALA A 31 -1.11 7.49 17.56
N LEU A 32 -0.07 8.05 16.94
CA LEU A 32 0.23 7.82 15.52
C LEU A 32 0.57 6.35 15.23
N TYR A 33 1.36 5.72 16.09
CA TYR A 33 1.74 4.31 15.95
C TYR A 33 0.51 3.40 16.02
N GLU A 34 -0.35 3.60 17.02
CA GLU A 34 -1.59 2.86 17.19
C GLU A 34 -2.53 3.04 15.98
N LEU A 35 -2.68 4.29 15.51
CA LEU A 35 -3.48 4.59 14.34
C LEU A 35 -2.95 3.86 13.09
N ILE A 36 -1.64 3.82 12.88
CA ILE A 36 -1.04 3.10 11.74
C ILE A 36 -1.34 1.60 11.84
N LEU A 37 -1.19 1.00 13.02
CA LEU A 37 -1.45 -0.42 13.23
C LEU A 37 -2.91 -0.78 12.97
N GLU A 38 -3.84 0.02 13.48
CA GLU A 38 -5.27 -0.19 13.29
C GLU A 38 -5.67 -0.01 11.83
N ARG A 39 -5.26 1.12 11.24
CA ARG A 39 -5.64 1.52 9.88
C ARG A 39 -5.18 0.51 8.83
N PHE A 40 -3.97 -0.03 8.99
CA PHE A 40 -3.35 -0.97 8.04
C PHE A 40 -3.37 -2.42 8.53
N SER A 41 -4.19 -2.75 9.52
CA SER A 41 -4.28 -4.10 10.09
C SER A 41 -4.53 -5.16 9.02
N LYS A 42 -5.50 -4.92 8.14
CA LYS A 42 -5.89 -5.83 7.06
C LYS A 42 -4.80 -6.00 6.00
N GLU A 43 -4.19 -4.90 5.58
CA GLU A 43 -3.12 -4.90 4.58
C GLU A 43 -1.90 -5.64 5.11
N ARG A 44 -1.56 -5.47 6.39
CA ARG A 44 -0.46 -6.19 7.05
C ARG A 44 -0.75 -7.68 7.19
N GLU A 45 -1.95 -8.05 7.62
CA GLU A 45 -2.37 -9.46 7.67
C GLU A 45 -2.29 -10.11 6.29
N ARG A 46 -2.80 -9.43 5.26
CA ARG A 46 -2.75 -9.93 3.87
C ARG A 46 -1.32 -10.02 3.36
N PHE A 47 -0.48 -9.04 3.66
CA PHE A 47 0.93 -9.09 3.30
C PHE A 47 1.62 -10.30 3.96
N ASP A 48 1.45 -10.47 5.27
CA ASP A 48 2.03 -11.58 6.02
C ASP A 48 1.52 -12.95 5.49
N TYR A 49 0.24 -13.02 5.14
CA TYR A 49 -0.34 -14.20 4.49
C TYR A 49 0.33 -14.48 3.14
N LEU A 50 0.41 -13.48 2.25
CA LEU A 50 1.00 -13.65 0.91
C LEU A 50 2.49 -14.00 0.98
N MET A 51 3.25 -13.41 1.91
CA MET A 51 4.66 -13.74 2.12
C MET A 51 4.86 -15.17 2.64
N LYS A 52 3.87 -15.75 3.33
CA LYS A 52 3.88 -17.17 3.72
C LYS A 52 3.41 -18.10 2.59
N ASN A 53 2.65 -17.58 1.63
CA ASN A 53 2.06 -18.33 0.51
C ASN A 53 2.55 -17.75 -0.82
N THR A 54 3.87 -17.76 -1.05
CA THR A 54 4.50 -17.12 -2.21
C THR A 54 4.05 -17.69 -3.55
N GLU A 55 3.56 -18.93 -3.57
CA GLU A 55 3.00 -19.57 -4.78
C GLU A 55 1.78 -18.82 -5.32
N GLU A 56 0.96 -18.22 -4.46
CA GLU A 56 -0.17 -17.38 -4.88
C GLU A 56 0.32 -16.11 -5.58
N ILE A 57 1.41 -15.51 -5.07
CA ILE A 57 2.05 -14.34 -5.70
C ILE A 57 2.55 -14.72 -7.08
N GLU A 58 3.26 -15.85 -7.19
CA GLU A 58 3.79 -16.34 -8.46
C GLU A 58 2.67 -16.61 -9.47
N SER A 59 1.57 -17.23 -9.05
CA SER A 59 0.41 -17.46 -9.90
C SER A 59 -0.17 -16.15 -10.46
N GLU A 60 -0.33 -15.13 -9.62
CA GLU A 60 -0.85 -13.82 -10.08
C GLU A 60 0.15 -13.08 -10.98
N LEU A 61 1.46 -13.18 -10.69
CA LEU A 61 2.51 -12.62 -11.54
C LEU A 61 2.53 -13.26 -12.93
N LEU A 62 2.38 -14.60 -13.01
CA LEU A 62 2.31 -15.31 -14.28
C LEU A 62 1.11 -14.88 -15.12
N LYS A 63 -0.09 -14.76 -14.51
CA LYS A 63 -1.29 -14.24 -15.19
C LYS A 63 -1.07 -12.83 -15.73
N GLY A 64 -0.41 -11.97 -14.96
CA GLY A 64 -0.04 -10.61 -15.39
C GLY A 64 0.94 -10.63 -16.56
N ALA A 65 1.96 -11.49 -16.49
CA ALA A 65 2.97 -11.66 -17.53
C ALA A 65 2.36 -12.16 -18.84
N GLU A 66 1.43 -13.12 -18.81
CA GLU A 66 0.75 -13.62 -20.01
C GLU A 66 -0.04 -12.52 -20.72
N LYS A 67 -0.80 -11.71 -19.97
CA LYS A 67 -1.54 -10.57 -20.52
C LYS A 67 -0.60 -9.54 -21.14
N ALA A 68 0.48 -9.19 -20.44
CA ALA A 68 1.48 -8.25 -20.92
C ALA A 68 2.22 -8.76 -22.17
N LYS A 69 2.52 -10.06 -22.21
CA LYS A 69 3.23 -10.72 -23.32
C LYS A 69 2.45 -10.61 -24.63
N GLY A 70 1.13 -10.77 -24.60
CA GLY A 70 0.30 -10.61 -25.81
C GLY A 70 0.42 -9.21 -26.43
N ILE A 71 0.36 -8.17 -25.59
CA ILE A 71 0.53 -6.77 -26.03
C ILE A 71 1.96 -6.55 -26.53
N ALA A 72 2.96 -6.98 -25.77
CA ALA A 72 4.37 -6.81 -26.12
C ALA A 72 4.72 -7.49 -27.45
N GLN A 73 4.20 -8.69 -27.70
CA GLN A 73 4.42 -9.42 -28.94
C GLN A 73 3.83 -8.66 -30.14
N SER A 74 2.60 -8.15 -30.05
CA SER A 74 1.99 -7.33 -31.11
C SER A 74 2.79 -6.07 -31.41
N VAL A 75 3.34 -5.41 -30.39
CA VAL A 75 4.23 -4.25 -30.57
C VAL A 75 5.52 -4.67 -31.27
N LEU A 76 6.16 -5.75 -30.82
CA LEU A 76 7.41 -6.25 -31.39
C LEU A 76 7.26 -6.68 -32.86
N GLU A 77 6.16 -7.32 -33.22
CA GLU A 77 5.88 -7.72 -34.61
C GLU A 77 5.81 -6.50 -35.55
N ARG A 78 5.10 -5.44 -35.13
CA ARG A 78 5.05 -4.18 -35.90
C ARG A 78 6.42 -3.53 -36.05
N VAL A 79 7.24 -3.55 -35.00
CA VAL A 79 8.59 -3.00 -35.05
C VAL A 79 9.47 -3.83 -36.00
N ARG A 80 9.44 -5.16 -35.93
CA ARG A 80 10.20 -6.05 -36.82
C ARG A 80 9.86 -5.82 -38.29
N GLN A 81 8.57 -5.75 -38.61
CA GLN A 81 8.09 -5.43 -39.98
C GLN A 81 8.63 -4.10 -40.51
N LYS A 82 8.77 -3.08 -39.64
CA LYS A 82 9.26 -1.75 -40.05
C LYS A 82 10.78 -1.66 -40.16
N VAL A 83 11.51 -2.51 -39.43
CA VAL A 83 12.98 -2.52 -39.40
C VAL A 83 13.57 -3.51 -40.42
N GLY A 84 12.74 -4.34 -41.07
CA GLY A 84 13.17 -5.24 -42.14
C GLY A 84 13.72 -6.58 -41.66
N TYR A 85 13.30 -7.02 -40.46
CA TYR A 85 13.50 -8.39 -39.95
C TYR A 85 12.27 -9.26 -40.21
#